data_AF-A0A958R617-F1
#
_entry.id   AF-A0A958R617-F1
#
_cell.length_a   1.000
_cell.length_b   1.000
_cell.length_c   1.000
_cell.angle_alpha   90.00
_cell.angle_beta   90.00
_cell.angle_gamma   90.00
#
_symmetry.space_group_name_H-M   'P 1'
#
loop_
_entity.id
_entity.type
_entity.pdbx_description
1 polymer ?
#
loop_
_entity_poly.entity_id
_entity_poly.type
_entity_poly.pdbx_seq_one_letter_code
_entity_poly.pdbx_strand_id
1 'polypeptide(L)'
;MKKIIVLALGIFLLSACGKVPSNYMGTYLDKEKGAKLDLQQTEWTLTLVDGHVLTSKVETMDVEALKKAKDGVYILENPVDKNLLDVFFAKPVISTQQSDGGLLWFDSELAYTLLPKDQKDDVKSVDIFHCLDGRVEIDTLTNNWQIGCPAGAKTYHFQRVEK
;
A
#
# COMPACT_ATOMS: atom_id res chain seq x y z
N MET A 1 1.66 -55.94 -7.47
CA MET A 1 1.72 -54.96 -6.36
C MET A 1 2.84 -53.98 -6.61
N LYS A 2 2.52 -52.69 -6.76
CA LYS A 2 3.36 -51.51 -6.41
C LYS A 2 2.62 -50.28 -6.94
N LYS A 3 1.79 -49.66 -6.09
CA LYS A 3 1.24 -48.33 -6.35
C LYS A 3 2.32 -47.32 -5.98
N ILE A 4 2.84 -46.61 -6.97
CA ILE A 4 3.70 -45.44 -6.74
C ILE A 4 2.76 -44.31 -6.31
N ILE A 5 2.70 -44.05 -5.00
CA ILE A 5 2.03 -42.88 -4.46
C ILE A 5 3.01 -41.72 -4.64
N VAL A 6 2.79 -40.92 -5.68
CA VAL A 6 3.46 -39.64 -5.85
C VAL A 6 2.84 -38.68 -4.85
N LEU A 7 3.51 -38.50 -3.72
CA LEU A 7 3.17 -37.51 -2.71
C LEU A 7 3.49 -36.13 -3.32
N ALA A 8 2.47 -35.46 -3.84
CA ALA A 8 2.57 -34.08 -4.27
C ALA A 8 2.97 -33.23 -3.05
N LEU A 9 4.22 -32.76 -3.04
CA LEU A 9 4.70 -31.76 -2.10
C LEU A 9 4.00 -30.44 -2.47
N GLY A 10 2.78 -30.26 -1.94
CA GLY A 10 2.08 -28.99 -1.97
C GLY A 10 2.80 -28.01 -1.07
N ILE A 11 3.78 -27.30 -1.61
CA ILE A 11 4.32 -26.09 -1.00
C ILE A 11 3.27 -24.99 -1.22
N PHE A 12 2.18 -25.05 -0.44
CA PHE A 12 1.35 -23.87 -0.18
C PHE A 12 2.06 -23.08 0.93
N LEU A 13 3.14 -22.39 0.56
CA LEU A 13 3.57 -21.21 1.29
C LEU A 13 2.56 -20.12 0.96
N LEU A 14 1.40 -20.16 1.62
CA LEU A 14 0.54 -18.98 1.74
C LEU A 14 1.31 -17.99 2.61
N SER A 15 2.23 -17.25 2.01
CA SER A 15 2.80 -16.07 2.64
C SER A 15 1.63 -15.15 2.96
N ALA A 16 1.33 -14.96 4.24
CA ALA A 16 0.35 -13.99 4.74
C ALA A 16 0.83 -12.54 4.54
N CYS A 17 1.61 -12.26 3.50
CA CYS A 17 2.11 -10.96 3.11
C CYS A 17 1.09 -10.32 2.17
N GLY A 18 0.36 -9.31 2.65
CA GLY A 18 -0.56 -8.54 1.79
C GLY A 18 -1.91 -8.24 2.41
N LYS A 19 -2.14 -8.57 3.68
CA LYS A 19 -3.37 -8.16 4.38
C LYS A 19 -3.05 -7.18 5.49
N VAL A 20 -3.89 -6.18 5.60
CA VAL A 20 -3.86 -5.20 6.69
C VAL A 20 -4.32 -5.90 7.96
N PRO A 21 -3.60 -5.74 9.09
CA PRO A 21 -4.04 -6.32 10.35
C PRO A 21 -5.41 -5.77 10.76
N SER A 22 -6.30 -6.65 11.23
CA SER A 22 -7.73 -6.32 11.45
C SER A 22 -7.94 -5.21 12.48
N ASN A 23 -7.01 -5.05 13.41
CA ASN A 23 -7.01 -4.00 14.42
C ASN A 23 -6.77 -2.59 13.85
N TYR A 24 -6.36 -2.44 12.58
CA TYR A 24 -6.37 -1.16 11.88
C TYR A 24 -7.68 -0.90 11.14
N MET A 25 -8.54 -1.90 10.95
CA MET A 25 -9.79 -1.69 10.22
C MET A 25 -10.73 -0.75 10.98
N GLY A 26 -11.28 0.23 10.29
CA GLY A 26 -12.17 1.22 10.89
C GLY A 26 -12.25 2.51 10.08
N THR A 27 -13.04 3.44 10.60
CA THR A 27 -13.13 4.80 10.07
C THR A 27 -12.31 5.72 10.96
N TYR A 28 -11.53 6.58 10.34
CA TYR A 28 -10.71 7.58 11.00
C TYR A 28 -10.95 8.95 10.39
N LEU A 29 -10.75 9.98 11.21
CA LEU A 29 -10.95 11.38 10.85
C LEU A 29 -9.75 12.21 11.30
N ASP A 30 -9.18 12.97 10.37
CA ASP A 30 -8.30 14.09 10.70
C ASP A 30 -9.19 15.32 10.88
N LYS A 31 -9.46 15.69 12.14
CA LYS A 31 -10.35 16.81 12.48
C LYS A 31 -9.79 18.17 12.08
N GLU A 32 -8.46 18.30 12.04
CA GLU A 32 -7.81 19.56 11.71
C GLU A 32 -7.91 19.81 10.20
N LYS A 33 -7.68 18.77 9.41
CA LYS A 33 -7.65 18.87 7.95
C LYS A 33 -8.98 18.56 7.29
N GLY A 34 -9.94 17.98 8.00
CA GLY A 34 -11.23 17.58 7.45
C GLY A 34 -11.14 16.38 6.50
N ALA A 35 -10.08 15.58 6.60
CA ALA A 35 -9.90 14.37 5.80
C ALA A 35 -10.46 13.15 6.52
N LYS A 36 -10.93 12.15 5.76
CA LYS A 36 -11.46 10.88 6.26
C LYS A 36 -10.68 9.71 5.66
N LEU A 37 -10.40 8.70 6.49
CA LEU A 37 -9.78 7.46 6.09
C LEU A 37 -10.67 6.29 6.49
N ASP A 38 -11.08 5.47 5.53
CA ASP A 38 -11.79 4.23 5.77
C ASP A 38 -10.88 3.05 5.42
N LEU A 39 -10.48 2.29 6.44
CA LEU A 39 -9.61 1.12 6.32
C LEU A 39 -10.46 -0.14 6.42
N GLN A 40 -10.60 -0.88 5.31
CA GLN A 40 -11.23 -2.20 5.30
C GLN A 40 -10.19 -3.27 4.95
N GLN A 41 -10.59 -4.54 5.11
CA GLN A 41 -9.68 -5.67 4.85
C GLN A 41 -9.21 -5.74 3.39
N THR A 42 -10.07 -5.35 2.45
CA THR A 42 -9.86 -5.54 1.01
C THR A 42 -9.84 -4.23 0.21
N GLU A 43 -10.12 -3.10 0.85
CA GLU A 43 -10.22 -1.79 0.20
C GLU A 43 -9.93 -0.71 1.23
N TRP A 44 -9.14 0.30 0.86
CA TRP A 44 -9.13 1.54 1.63
C TRP A 44 -9.59 2.72 0.78
N THR A 45 -10.12 3.70 1.48
CA THR A 45 -10.57 4.96 0.90
C THR A 45 -10.02 6.11 1.72
N LEU A 46 -9.25 7.00 1.08
CA LEU A 46 -8.84 8.29 1.62
C LEU A 46 -9.67 9.38 0.92
N THR A 47 -10.49 10.09 1.69
CA THR A 47 -11.26 11.25 1.24
C THR A 47 -10.61 12.51 1.80
N LEU A 48 -10.15 13.38 0.91
CA LEU A 48 -9.56 14.66 1.27
C LEU A 48 -10.65 15.74 1.43
N VAL A 49 -10.28 16.85 2.07
CA VAL A 49 -11.19 17.96 2.39
C VAL A 49 -11.76 18.68 1.18
N ASP A 50 -11.04 18.64 0.05
CA ASP A 50 -11.49 19.18 -1.23
C ASP A 50 -12.45 18.23 -1.97
N GLY A 51 -12.79 17.08 -1.36
CA GLY A 51 -13.64 16.05 -1.95
C GLY A 51 -12.89 15.08 -2.87
N HIS A 52 -11.57 15.21 -3.02
CA HIS A 52 -10.77 14.24 -3.76
C HIS A 52 -10.77 12.89 -3.03
N VAL A 53 -11.00 11.80 -3.78
CA VAL A 53 -11.12 10.44 -3.24
C VAL A 53 -10.11 9.52 -3.90
N LEU A 54 -9.31 8.90 -3.03
CA LEU A 54 -8.39 7.82 -3.34
C LEU A 54 -8.98 6.51 -2.82
N THR A 55 -9.52 5.68 -3.70
CA THR A 55 -10.03 4.35 -3.36
C THR A 55 -9.27 3.30 -4.14
N SER A 56 -8.78 2.26 -3.45
CA SER A 56 -8.09 1.15 -4.10
C SER A 56 -8.24 -0.13 -3.29
N LYS A 57 -8.19 -1.25 -4.02
CA LYS A 57 -8.21 -2.58 -3.42
C LYS A 57 -6.87 -2.87 -2.75
N VAL A 58 -6.95 -3.52 -1.60
CA VAL A 58 -5.78 -4.11 -0.94
C VAL A 58 -5.40 -5.35 -1.71
N GLU A 59 -4.33 -5.24 -2.49
CA GLU A 59 -3.76 -6.33 -3.25
C GLU A 59 -2.42 -6.74 -2.63
N THR A 60 -2.10 -8.03 -2.70
CA THR A 60 -0.70 -8.43 -2.49
C THR A 60 0.15 -7.71 -3.54
N MET A 61 1.33 -7.26 -3.15
CA MET A 61 2.26 -6.61 -4.07
C MET A 61 2.43 -7.42 -5.37
N ASP A 62 2.04 -6.82 -6.49
CA ASP A 62 2.27 -7.35 -7.82
C ASP A 62 3.00 -6.29 -8.65
N VAL A 63 4.32 -6.47 -8.81
CA VAL A 63 5.16 -5.56 -9.58
C VAL A 63 4.75 -5.56 -11.06
N GLU A 64 4.20 -6.65 -11.59
CA GLU A 64 3.68 -6.68 -12.96
C GLU A 64 2.42 -5.83 -13.13
N ALA A 65 1.62 -5.67 -12.07
CA ALA A 65 0.51 -4.74 -12.05
C ALA A 65 0.99 -3.29 -11.99
N LEU A 66 2.00 -2.99 -11.17
CA LEU A 66 2.64 -1.67 -11.10
C LEU A 66 3.28 -1.26 -12.44
N LYS A 67 3.95 -2.18 -13.13
CA LYS A 67 4.48 -1.95 -14.49
C LYS A 67 3.42 -1.57 -15.52
N LYS A 68 2.15 -1.88 -15.25
CA LYS A 68 0.98 -1.53 -16.08
C LYS A 68 0.24 -0.28 -15.56
N ALA A 69 0.85 0.48 -14.64
CA ALA A 69 0.25 1.64 -13.99
C ALA A 69 -1.12 1.32 -13.35
N LYS A 70 -1.27 0.13 -12.77
CA LYS A 70 -2.51 -0.22 -12.07
C LYS A 70 -2.53 0.47 -10.71
N ASP A 71 -3.65 1.11 -10.39
CA ASP A 71 -3.90 1.65 -9.05
C ASP A 71 -3.99 0.52 -8.01
N GLY A 72 -3.48 0.76 -6.80
CA GLY A 72 -3.51 -0.27 -5.77
C GLY A 72 -3.04 0.19 -4.39
N VAL A 73 -3.40 -0.61 -3.38
CA VAL A 73 -2.76 -0.57 -2.07
C VAL A 73 -1.78 -1.70 -1.98
N TYR A 74 -0.53 -1.35 -1.78
CA TYR A 74 0.60 -2.24 -1.79
C TYR A 74 1.21 -2.34 -0.41
N ILE A 75 1.35 -3.57 0.08
CA ILE A 75 1.81 -3.84 1.44
C ILE A 75 3.09 -4.66 1.39
N LEU A 76 4.14 -4.17 2.05
CA LEU A 76 5.43 -4.80 2.14
C LEU A 76 5.87 -4.93 3.59
N GLU A 77 6.73 -5.91 3.88
CA GLU A 77 7.49 -5.87 5.12
C GLU A 77 8.55 -4.79 5.02
N ASN A 78 8.70 -3.99 6.07
CA ASN A 78 9.73 -2.97 6.07
C ASN A 78 11.12 -3.63 6.10
N PRO A 79 12.05 -3.22 5.21
CA PRO A 79 13.34 -3.87 5.07
C PRO A 79 14.27 -3.61 6.27
N VAL A 80 14.01 -2.57 7.06
CA VAL A 80 14.80 -2.18 8.22
C VAL A 80 14.21 -2.75 9.51
N ASP A 81 12.90 -2.59 9.72
CA ASP A 81 12.18 -3.11 10.88
C ASP A 81 11.11 -4.13 10.46
N LYS A 82 11.39 -5.41 10.69
CA LYS A 82 10.47 -6.50 10.34
C LYS A 82 9.16 -6.48 11.12
N ASN A 83 9.04 -5.68 12.18
CA ASN A 83 7.77 -5.48 12.89
C ASN A 83 6.88 -4.43 12.21
N LEU A 84 7.36 -3.71 11.20
CA LEU A 84 6.59 -2.72 10.46
C LEU A 84 6.14 -3.27 9.09
N LEU A 85 4.97 -2.81 8.67
CA LEU A 85 4.48 -2.90 7.30
C LEU A 85 4.56 -1.53 6.66
N ASP A 86 5.20 -1.45 5.51
CA ASP A 86 5.07 -0.31 4.61
C ASP A 86 3.78 -0.48 3.79
N VAL A 87 2.88 0.48 3.88
CA VAL A 87 1.64 0.48 3.10
C VAL A 87 1.63 1.69 2.18
N PHE A 88 1.54 1.42 0.89
CA PHE A 88 1.53 2.42 -0.17
C PHE A 88 0.22 2.38 -0.94
N PHE A 89 -0.50 3.48 -0.94
CA PHE A 89 -1.47 3.80 -1.98
C PHE A 89 -0.72 4.39 -3.15
N ALA A 90 -0.80 3.76 -4.32
CA ALA A 90 -0.25 4.32 -5.54
C ALA A 90 -1.33 4.40 -6.62
N LYS A 91 -1.41 5.56 -7.25
CA LYS A 91 -2.24 5.84 -8.42
C LYS A 91 -1.34 6.39 -9.54
N PRO A 92 -0.66 5.50 -10.29
CA PRO A 92 0.28 5.92 -11.31
C PRO A 92 -0.45 6.48 -12.54
N VAL A 93 0.13 7.50 -13.17
CA VAL A 93 -0.44 8.13 -14.36
C VAL A 93 0.25 7.55 -15.60
N ILE A 94 -0.37 6.55 -16.23
CA ILE A 94 0.20 5.82 -17.39
C ILE A 94 0.72 6.72 -18.51
N SER A 95 0.09 7.87 -18.76
CA SER A 95 0.53 8.81 -19.80
C SER A 95 1.85 9.51 -19.50
N THR A 96 2.35 9.43 -18.27
CA THR A 96 3.65 9.98 -17.84
C THR A 96 4.77 8.93 -17.84
N GLN A 97 4.47 7.70 -18.30
CA GLN A 97 5.41 6.60 -18.33
C GLN A 97 6.68 6.98 -19.08
N GLN A 98 7.81 6.73 -18.44
CA GLN A 98 9.14 6.86 -19.03
C GLN A 98 9.97 5.61 -18.73
N SER A 99 10.90 5.29 -19.61
CA SER A 99 11.77 4.14 -19.43
C SER A 99 13.15 4.39 -19.99
N ASP A 100 14.19 4.01 -19.25
CA ASP A 100 15.58 4.05 -19.70
C ASP A 100 16.42 3.00 -18.96
N GLY A 101 17.31 2.31 -19.67
CA GLY A 101 18.29 1.41 -19.06
C GLY A 101 17.72 0.28 -18.18
N GLY A 102 16.47 -0.14 -18.37
CA GLY A 102 15.80 -1.12 -17.50
C GLY A 102 15.09 -0.52 -16.29
N LEU A 103 15.11 0.80 -16.12
CA LEU A 103 14.26 1.53 -15.18
C LEU A 103 12.98 1.98 -15.89
N LEU A 104 11.85 1.83 -15.21
CA LEU A 104 10.52 2.30 -15.64
C LEU A 104 9.97 3.21 -14.55
N TRP A 105 9.43 4.38 -14.89
CA TRP A 105 8.82 5.26 -13.90
C TRP A 105 7.57 5.97 -14.40
N PHE A 106 6.73 6.36 -13.43
CA PHE A 106 5.47 7.08 -13.64
C PHE A 106 5.37 8.19 -12.60
N ASP A 107 4.86 9.35 -13.01
CA ASP A 107 4.31 10.28 -12.03
C ASP A 107 3.07 9.64 -11.41
N SER A 108 2.91 9.80 -10.10
CA SER A 108 1.91 9.09 -9.31
C SER A 108 1.38 9.96 -8.20
N GLU A 109 0.07 9.89 -7.97
CA GLU A 109 -0.46 10.27 -6.67
C GLU A 109 -0.17 9.13 -5.68
N LEU A 110 0.38 9.48 -4.52
CA LEU A 110 0.86 8.52 -3.53
C LEU A 110 0.34 8.84 -2.15
N ALA A 111 -0.03 7.82 -1.38
CA ALA A 111 -0.17 7.92 0.06
C ALA A 111 0.60 6.78 0.75
N TYR A 112 1.16 7.05 1.93
CA TYR A 112 2.06 6.13 2.64
C TYR A 112 1.76 6.13 4.13
N THR A 113 1.78 4.94 4.74
CA THR A 113 1.75 4.76 6.20
C THR A 113 2.60 3.57 6.62
N LEU A 114 3.11 3.64 7.84
CA LEU A 114 3.76 2.53 8.53
C LEU A 114 2.81 1.91 9.55
N LEU A 115 2.64 0.59 9.50
CA LEU A 115 1.79 -0.13 10.44
C LEU A 115 2.59 -1.17 11.25
N PRO A 116 2.72 -1.01 12.58
CA PRO A 116 3.18 -2.09 13.44
C PRO A 116 2.33 -3.37 13.33
N LYS A 117 2.99 -4.51 13.15
CA LYS A 117 2.38 -5.84 13.00
C LYS A 117 1.88 -6.43 14.31
N ASP A 118 2.53 -6.09 15.42
CA ASP A 118 2.31 -6.69 16.74
C ASP A 118 1.21 -6.01 17.56
N GLN A 119 0.46 -5.08 16.96
CA GLN A 119 -0.66 -4.43 17.63
C GLN A 119 -1.81 -5.41 17.89
N LYS A 120 -2.14 -5.56 19.17
CA LYS A 120 -3.20 -6.47 19.65
C LYS A 120 -4.54 -5.77 19.81
N ASP A 121 -4.48 -4.52 20.25
CA ASP A 121 -5.66 -3.69 20.46
C ASP A 121 -6.00 -2.90 19.20
N ASP A 122 -7.25 -2.44 19.17
CA ASP A 122 -7.74 -1.53 18.15
C ASP A 122 -6.90 -0.25 18.08
N VAL A 123 -6.34 0.01 16.90
CA VAL A 123 -5.47 1.16 16.65
C VAL A 123 -6.30 2.44 16.71
N LYS A 124 -5.86 3.37 17.57
CA LYS A 124 -6.56 4.64 17.82
C LYS A 124 -6.19 5.73 16.84
N SER A 125 -5.03 5.66 16.21
CA SER A 125 -4.56 6.67 15.27
C SER A 125 -3.70 6.09 14.16
N VAL A 126 -3.76 6.72 12.98
CA VAL A 126 -2.94 6.37 11.82
C VAL A 126 -2.42 7.67 11.20
N ASP A 127 -1.13 7.72 10.91
CA ASP A 127 -0.52 8.84 10.20
C ASP A 127 -0.33 8.46 8.73
N ILE A 128 -0.80 9.32 7.82
CA ILE A 128 -0.60 9.13 6.38
C ILE A 128 0.17 10.29 5.80
N PHE A 129 1.22 9.98 5.06
CA PHE A 129 1.93 10.93 4.19
C PHE A 129 1.34 10.86 2.79
N HIS A 130 0.99 11.98 2.17
CA HIS A 130 0.33 12.04 0.87
C HIS A 130 0.98 13.09 -0.03
N CYS A 131 1.20 12.74 -1.29
CA CYS A 131 1.66 13.68 -2.32
C CYS A 131 0.91 13.44 -3.63
N LEU A 132 0.62 14.52 -4.35
CA LEU A 132 -0.09 14.48 -5.64
C LEU A 132 0.85 14.24 -6.82
N ASP A 133 2.12 14.60 -6.64
CA ASP A 133 3.17 14.69 -7.64
C ASP A 133 4.36 13.79 -7.27
N GLY A 134 4.05 12.60 -6.75
CA GLY A 134 5.03 11.57 -6.45
C GLY A 134 5.50 10.82 -7.70
N ARG A 135 6.37 9.84 -7.48
CA ARG A 135 6.88 8.95 -8.52
C ARG A 135 6.92 7.52 -8.03
N VAL A 136 6.52 6.60 -8.91
CA VAL A 136 6.80 5.17 -8.79
C VAL A 136 7.93 4.85 -9.74
N GLU A 137 8.99 4.21 -9.25
CA GLU A 137 10.12 3.76 -10.05
C GLU A 137 10.28 2.24 -9.90
N ILE A 138 10.51 1.55 -11.01
CA ILE A 138 10.56 0.09 -11.09
C ILE A 138 11.82 -0.29 -11.85
N ASP A 139 12.71 -1.02 -11.19
CA ASP A 139 13.80 -1.72 -11.84
C ASP A 139 13.22 -3.00 -12.48
N THR A 140 13.10 -2.97 -13.80
CA THR A 140 12.52 -4.08 -14.59
C THR A 140 13.43 -5.29 -14.70
N LEU A 141 14.72 -5.17 -14.36
CA LEU A 141 15.68 -6.27 -14.36
C LEU A 141 15.62 -7.07 -13.06
N THR A 142 15.49 -6.37 -11.93
CA THR A 142 15.42 -7.00 -10.60
C THR A 142 14.00 -7.19 -10.07
N ASN A 143 13.00 -6.60 -10.73
CA ASN A 143 11.62 -6.48 -10.24
C ASN A 143 11.53 -5.78 -8.87
N ASN A 144 12.51 -4.93 -8.55
CA ASN A 144 12.42 -4.02 -7.42
C ASN A 144 11.67 -2.77 -7.82
N TRP A 145 11.10 -2.10 -6.83
CA TRP A 145 10.41 -0.84 -7.04
C TRP A 145 10.61 0.05 -5.81
N GLN A 146 10.43 1.34 -6.01
CA GLN A 146 10.48 2.35 -4.97
C GLN A 146 9.51 3.47 -5.29
N ILE A 147 9.17 4.24 -4.26
CA ILE A 147 8.39 5.45 -4.42
C ILE A 147 9.15 6.65 -3.90
N GLY A 148 8.87 7.81 -4.49
CA GLY A 148 9.35 9.08 -4.02
C GLY A 148 8.21 10.09 -3.95
N CYS A 149 8.12 10.84 -2.86
CA CYS A 149 7.34 12.06 -2.81
C CYS A 149 8.28 13.27 -2.83
N PRO A 150 7.96 14.35 -3.56
CA PRO A 150 8.73 15.58 -3.52
C PRO A 150 8.53 16.32 -2.19
N ALA A 151 9.32 17.39 -2.01
CA ALA A 151 9.13 18.30 -0.88
C ALA A 151 7.73 18.95 -0.96
N GLY A 152 6.98 18.91 0.14
CA GLY A 152 5.61 19.45 0.20
C GLY A 152 4.50 18.41 0.38
N ALA A 153 4.85 17.14 0.54
CA ALA A 153 3.90 16.11 0.96
C ALA A 153 3.12 16.54 2.22
N LYS A 154 1.82 16.26 2.23
CA LYS A 154 0.94 16.54 3.36
C LYS A 154 0.93 15.33 4.29
N THR A 155 1.08 15.56 5.59
CA THR A 155 0.85 14.54 6.61
C THR A 155 -0.54 14.69 7.19
N TYR A 156 -1.33 13.62 7.26
CA TYR A 156 -2.62 13.60 7.91
C TYR A 156 -2.52 12.79 9.20
N HIS A 157 -3.13 13.30 10.26
CA HIS A 157 -3.12 12.70 11.59
C HIS A 157 -4.52 12.18 11.92
N PHE A 158 -4.80 10.96 11.51
CA PHE A 158 -6.14 10.39 11.62
C PHE A 158 -6.40 9.81 13.00
N GLN A 159 -7.53 10.15 13.60
CA GLN A 159 -8.02 9.57 14.85
C GLN A 159 -9.22 8.67 14.57
N ARG A 160 -9.24 7.48 15.18
CA ARG A 160 -10.35 6.52 15.00
C ARG A 160 -11.65 7.13 15.50
N VAL A 161 -12.71 6.99 14.72
CA VAL A 161 -14.06 7.36 15.15
C VAL A 161 -14.60 6.22 16.02
N GLU A 162 -14.75 6.49 17.32
CA GLU A 162 -15.40 5.56 18.24
C GLU A 162 -16.90 5.47 17.91
N LYS A 163 -17.43 4.25 17.87
CA LYS A 163 -18.86 3.98 17.64
C LYS A 163 -19.63 4.13 18.94
#